data_AF-A0A5N5GL10-F1
#
_entry.id   AF-A0A5N5GL10-F1
#
_cell.length_a   1.000
_cell.length_b   1.000
_cell.length_c   1.000
_cell.angle_alpha   90.00
_cell.angle_beta   90.00
_cell.angle_gamma   90.00
#
_symmetry.space_group_name_H-M   'P 1'
#
loop_
_entity.id
_entity.type
_entity.pdbx_description
1 polymer ?
#
loop_
_entity_poly.entity_id
_entity_poly.type
_entity_poly.pdbx_seq_one_letter_code
_entity_poly.pdbx_strand_id
1 'polypeptide(L)'
;MSYTDIAETARKVGFEVVKEKDMAKSPAQLWWNRLKMGRIAYWHNHILVTVLAAVRIAPKGTVDVHEMLFKTADFLTRDGVTRVLGGLLGF
;
A
#
# COMPACT_ATOMS: atom_id res chain seq x y z
N MET A 1 6.37 6.15 -18.20
CA MET A 1 6.26 4.70 -18.43
C MET A 1 4.79 4.36 -18.40
N SER A 2 4.25 3.92 -19.54
CA SER A 2 2.83 3.60 -19.68
C SER A 2 2.63 2.14 -19.28
N TYR A 3 1.55 1.81 -18.56
CA TYR A 3 1.26 0.45 -18.10
C TYR A 3 1.18 -0.59 -19.24
N THR A 4 0.96 -0.14 -20.48
CA THR A 4 1.00 -0.96 -21.70
C THR A 4 2.35 -1.66 -21.95
N ASP A 5 3.43 -1.16 -21.35
CA ASP A 5 4.78 -1.67 -21.60
C ASP A 5 5.01 -3.05 -20.95
N ILE A 6 4.22 -3.43 -19.94
CA ILE A 6 4.45 -4.66 -19.16
C ILE A 6 4.13 -5.91 -19.98
N ALA A 7 2.94 -5.98 -20.57
CA ALA A 7 2.53 -7.12 -21.40
C ALA A 7 3.36 -7.23 -22.68
N GLU A 8 3.75 -6.09 -23.26
CA GLU A 8 4.62 -6.05 -24.43
C GLU A 8 6.03 -6.56 -24.10
N THR A 9 6.59 -6.15 -22.95
CA THR A 9 7.90 -6.63 -22.48
C THR A 9 7.86 -8.13 -22.19
N ALA A 10 6.81 -8.64 -21.54
CA ALA A 10 6.64 -10.06 -21.27
C ALA A 10 6.63 -10.90 -22.56
N ARG A 11 5.94 -10.43 -23.60
CA ARG A 11 5.95 -11.06 -24.94
C ARG A 11 7.34 -11.03 -25.58
N LYS A 12 8.07 -9.91 -25.48
CA LYS A 12 9.42 -9.77 -26.06
C LYS A 12 10.44 -10.76 -25.50
N VAL A 13 10.31 -11.13 -24.23
CA VAL A 13 11.22 -12.09 -23.58
C VAL A 13 10.73 -13.55 -23.67
N GLY A 14 9.69 -13.81 -24.46
CA GLY A 14 9.21 -15.15 -24.77
C GLY A 14 8.10 -15.70 -23.87
N PHE A 15 7.50 -14.89 -22.99
CA PHE A 15 6.32 -15.33 -22.24
C PHE A 15 5.05 -15.22 -23.08
N GLU A 16 4.20 -16.25 -23.01
CA GLU A 16 2.83 -16.19 -23.49
C GLU A 16 1.95 -15.44 -22.47
N VAL A 17 1.41 -14.29 -22.87
CA VAL A 17 0.52 -13.51 -22.02
C VAL A 17 -0.92 -14.01 -22.20
N VAL A 18 -1.37 -14.85 -21.28
CA VAL A 18 -2.72 -15.46 -21.31
C VAL A 18 -3.81 -14.47 -20.86
N LYS A 19 -3.51 -13.59 -19.90
CA LYS A 19 -4.46 -12.60 -19.38
C LYS A 19 -3.75 -11.40 -18.77
N GLU A 20 -4.16 -10.20 -19.17
CA GLU A 20 -3.77 -8.95 -18.53
C GLU A 20 -4.92 -8.45 -17.64
N LYS A 21 -4.61 -8.07 -16.39
CA LYS A 21 -5.60 -7.54 -15.45
C LYS A 21 -5.00 -6.41 -14.64
N ASP A 22 -5.52 -5.21 -14.86
CA ASP A 22 -5.27 -4.06 -14.00
C ASP A 22 -6.15 -4.16 -12.74
N MET A 23 -5.52 -4.39 -11.59
CA MET A 23 -6.23 -4.49 -10.31
C MET A 23 -6.58 -3.12 -9.70
N ALA A 24 -6.10 -2.02 -10.29
CA ALA A 24 -6.41 -0.66 -9.87
C ALA A 24 -7.62 -0.07 -10.62
N LYS A 25 -8.07 -0.66 -11.73
CA LYS A 25 -9.28 -0.24 -12.46
C LYS A 25 -10.56 -0.78 -11.83
N SER A 26 -11.64 -0.01 -11.92
CA SER A 26 -12.98 -0.36 -11.40
C SER A 26 -13.46 -1.73 -11.94
N PRO A 27 -14.06 -2.62 -11.12
CA PRO A 27 -14.37 -2.51 -9.71
C PRO A 27 -13.17 -3.00 -8.87
N ALA A 28 -12.16 -2.15 -8.71
CA ALA A 28 -11.05 -2.41 -7.81
C ALA A 28 -11.66 -2.64 -6.42
N GLN A 29 -11.47 -3.84 -5.88
CA GLN A 29 -11.85 -4.13 -4.51
C GLN A 29 -11.14 -3.13 -3.60
N LEU A 30 -11.79 -2.67 -2.52
CA LEU A 30 -11.26 -1.67 -1.59
C LEU A 30 -10.11 -2.24 -0.74
N TRP A 31 -9.05 -2.75 -1.36
CA TRP A 31 -7.91 -3.39 -0.70
C TRP A 31 -7.25 -2.46 0.32
N TRP A 32 -7.27 -1.15 0.06
CA TRP A 32 -6.79 -0.12 0.98
C TRP A 32 -7.64 0.03 2.25
N ASN A 33 -8.87 -0.51 2.32
CA ASN A 33 -9.60 -0.55 3.59
C ASN A 33 -8.87 -1.39 4.64
N ARG A 34 -8.04 -2.36 4.23
CA ARG A 34 -7.18 -3.14 5.14
C ARG A 34 -5.96 -2.35 5.61
N LEU A 35 -5.56 -1.33 4.87
CA LEU A 35 -4.44 -0.43 5.21
C LEU A 35 -4.87 0.76 6.06
N LYS A 36 -6.18 1.06 6.11
CA LYS A 36 -6.74 2.10 6.98
C LYS A 36 -6.60 1.70 8.44
N MET A 37 -5.59 2.26 9.09
CA MET A 37 -5.47 2.22 10.54
C MET A 37 -6.07 3.48 11.14
N GLY A 38 -7.06 3.30 12.03
CA GLY A 38 -7.62 4.41 12.80
C GLY A 38 -6.57 5.03 13.73
N ARG A 39 -6.69 6.34 13.98
CA ARG A 39 -5.78 7.10 14.88
C ARG A 39 -5.56 6.43 16.24
N ILE A 40 -6.62 5.85 16.82
CA ILE A 40 -6.57 5.19 18.14
C ILE A 40 -5.75 3.90 18.09
N ALA A 41 -5.96 3.05 17.07
CA ALA A 41 -5.21 1.80 16.91
C ALA A 41 -3.71 2.06 16.65
N TYR A 42 -3.40 3.07 15.83
CA TYR A 42 -2.02 3.50 15.60
C TYR A 42 -1.36 3.98 16.89
N TRP A 43 -2.01 4.88 17.62
CA TRP A 43 -1.46 5.43 18.85
C TRP A 43 -1.21 4.36 19.92
N HIS A 44 -2.13 3.41 20.09
CA HIS A 44 -1.95 2.29 21.00
C HIS A 44 -0.74 1.42 20.63
N ASN A 45 -0.60 1.07 19.35
CA ASN A 45 0.54 0.27 18.87
C ASN A 45 1.87 1.03 18.99
N HIS A 46 1.87 2.34 18.72
CA HIS A 46 3.06 3.16 18.83
C HIS A 46 3.56 3.25 20.28
N ILE A 47 2.65 3.40 21.26
CA ILE A 47 3.01 3.35 22.69
C ILE A 47 3.60 2.00 23.07
N LEU A 48 2.95 0.89 22.69
CA LEU A 48 3.43 -0.45 23.00
C LEU A 48 4.84 -0.69 22.44
N VAL A 49 5.06 -0.38 21.17
CA VAL A 49 6.36 -0.55 20.51
C VAL A 49 7.43 0.34 21.17
N THR A 50 7.08 1.56 21.55
CA THR A 50 7.99 2.49 22.24
C THR A 50 8.41 1.98 23.61
N VAL A 51 7.46 1.48 24.42
CA VAL A 51 7.75 0.88 25.73
C VAL A 51 8.62 -0.38 25.58
N LEU A 52 8.29 -1.26 24.64
CA LEU A 52 9.07 -2.48 24.38
C LEU A 52 10.51 -2.15 23.92
N ALA A 53 10.68 -1.10 23.11
CA ALA A 53 11.99 -0.62 22.69
C ALA A 53 12.77 0.00 23.86
N ALA A 54 12.10 0.77 24.72
CA ALA A 54 12.72 1.40 25.89
C ALA A 54 13.24 0.36 26.91
N VAL A 55 12.52 -0.75 27.10
CA VAL A 55 12.94 -1.88 27.97
C VAL A 55 13.95 -2.81 27.27
N ARG A 56 14.40 -2.47 26.04
CA ARG A 56 15.34 -3.25 25.21
C ARG A 56 14.84 -4.64 24.80
N ILE A 57 13.53 -4.88 24.87
CA ILE A 57 12.90 -6.11 24.37
C ILE A 57 12.76 -6.03 22.84
N ALA A 58 12.44 -4.85 22.31
CA ALA A 58 12.44 -4.58 20.89
C ALA A 58 13.79 -3.99 20.42
N PRO A 59 14.27 -4.34 19.21
CA PRO A 59 15.47 -3.76 18.63
C PRO A 59 15.42 -2.24 18.52
N LYS A 60 16.59 -1.58 18.61
CA LYS A 60 16.69 -0.14 18.28
C LYS A 60 16.20 0.07 16.84
N GLY A 61 15.30 1.03 16.63
CA GLY A 61 14.73 1.36 15.31
C GLY A 61 13.37 0.72 14.98
N THR A 62 12.80 -0.14 15.85
CA THR A 62 11.44 -0.69 15.61
C THR A 62 10.36 0.40 15.58
N VAL A 63 10.53 1.48 16.35
CA VAL A 63 9.63 2.64 16.33
C VAL A 63 9.69 3.36 14.98
N ASP A 64 10.89 3.57 14.45
CA ASP A 64 11.11 4.25 13.16
C ASP A 64 10.51 3.45 11.99
N VAL A 65 10.69 2.12 12.01
CA VAL A 65 10.06 1.22 11.02
C VAL A 65 8.54 1.25 11.14
N HIS A 66 8.00 1.25 12.36
CA HIS A 66 6.55 1.33 12.57
C HIS A 66 5.98 2.65 12.02
N GLU A 67 6.63 3.78 12.29
CA GLU A 67 6.24 5.08 11.76
C GLU A 67 6.34 5.13 10.23
N MET A 68 7.42 4.59 9.65
CA MET A 68 7.58 4.48 8.20
C MET A 68 6.44 3.68 7.57
N LEU A 69 6.17 2.47 8.07
CA LEU A 69 5.12 1.59 7.54
C LEU A 69 3.74 2.27 7.62
N PHE A 70 3.48 3.00 8.71
CA PHE A 70 2.23 3.76 8.86
C PHE A 70 2.10 4.87 7.81
N LYS A 71 3.15 5.70 7.62
CA LYS A 71 3.15 6.77 6.60
C LYS A 71 2.97 6.19 5.19
N THR A 72 3.66 5.09 4.88
CA THR A 72 3.51 4.40 3.60
C THR A 72 2.08 3.89 3.40
N ALA A 73 1.47 3.29 4.42
CA ALA A 73 0.08 2.82 4.33
C ALA A 73 -0.91 3.98 4.11
N ASP A 74 -0.70 5.15 4.74
CA ASP A 74 -1.51 6.35 4.54
C ASP A 74 -1.40 6.87 3.10
N PHE A 75 -0.17 6.99 2.57
CA PHE A 75 0.04 7.38 1.17
C PHE A 75 -0.65 6.43 0.20
N LEU A 76 -0.43 5.11 0.35
CA LEU A 76 -1.06 4.08 -0.49
C LEU A 76 -2.60 4.13 -0.42
N THR A 77 -3.15 4.42 0.76
CA THR A 77 -4.60 4.54 0.96
C THR A 77 -5.16 5.75 0.24
N ARG A 78 -4.52 6.92 0.36
CA ARG A 78 -4.94 8.15 -0.33
C ARG A 78 -4.86 7.98 -1.84
N ASP A 79 -3.76 7.43 -2.32
CA ASP A 79 -3.53 7.14 -3.73
C ASP A 79 -4.56 6.17 -4.31
N GLY A 80 -4.90 5.10 -3.57
CA GLY A 80 -5.94 4.15 -3.95
C GLY A 80 -7.32 4.81 -4.04
N VAL A 81 -7.68 5.63 -3.05
CA VAL A 81 -8.94 6.39 -3.04
C VAL A 81 -9.01 7.37 -4.21
N THR A 82 -7.96 8.15 -4.45
CA THR A 82 -7.89 9.13 -5.54
C THR A 82 -7.99 8.47 -6.91
N ARG A 83 -7.32 7.34 -7.14
CA ARG A 83 -7.41 6.61 -8.42
C ARG A 83 -8.80 6.03 -8.69
N VAL A 84 -9.46 5.51 -7.67
CA VAL A 84 -10.83 5.01 -7.83
C VAL A 84 -11.84 6.13 -8.01
N LEU A 85 -11.69 7.25 -7.30
CA LEU A 85 -12.53 8.44 -7.51
C LEU A 85 -12.31 9.08 -8.89
N GLY A 86 -11.06 9.20 -9.34
CA GLY A 86 -10.72 9.71 -10.68
C GLY A 86 -11.28 8.83 -11.79
N GLY A 87 -11.13 7.51 -11.67
CA GLY A 87 -11.74 6.54 -12.58
C GLY A 87 -13.27 6.52 -12.56
N LEU A 88 -13.91 6.94 -11.46
CA LEU A 88 -15.37 7.11 -11.37
C LEU A 88 -15.84 8.44 -11.99
N LEU A 89 -15.01 9.48 -11.99
CA LEU A 89 -15.31 10.81 -12.51
C LEU A 89 -14.91 11.02 -13.98
N GLY A 90 -14.26 10.02 -14.60
CA GLY A 90 -13.99 10.02 -16.05
C GLY A 90 -12.83 10.91 -16.50
N PHE A 91 -11.87 11.20 -15.61
CA PHE A 91 -10.61 11.89 -15.94
C PHE A 91 -9.41 10.94 -15.81
#